data_AF-A0A2A2S7N6-F1
#
_entry.id   AF-A0A2A2S7N6-F1
#
_cell.length_a   1.000
_cell.length_b   1.000
_cell.length_c   1.000
_cell.angle_alpha   90.00
_cell.angle_beta   90.00
_cell.angle_gamma   90.00
#
_symmetry.space_group_name_H-M   'P 1'
#
loop_
_entity.id
_entity.type
_entity.pdbx_description
1 polymer ?
#
loop_
_entity_poly.entity_id
_entity_poly.type
_entity_poly.pdbx_seq_one_letter_code
_entity_poly.pdbx_strand_id
1 'polypeptide(L)'
;MKNIKIFSVLCAGLLATGVIALGCKRNSLPAPDNGQPTNTTSSSQTAIDSIGSLSFATATVHGNAKPITGASEVGVYWGLTEHPTGNKTSANSYSSGAATYKVELSGLQPNTTYWVRSYLVNGNKTTYSEDRKFTTLSAPNYVGVVTDTMFAAGAYTAFAAGTVKDSLGEGIKETGICISDKVNPVVTGRKVITPGKNDLSIFVRIDSLKEASNYHIRAYSISKFGTVNYGKDVTISTIARGRVTYTMVNQDPNADADTKAAYSRINAAFARAVEYQNNFTSSVKALSVNYSPGTPTADAVNSGWINMGANPGYQQVGTVLHEIEHTLGGGTSWFWPKLIVNGVCVGKHTNQILQFMTRNPNAVLYGDGMHSWPYGFNGNWEDTGKDMDYIIHCLIVQGMKKDGLPDAN
;
A
#
# COMPACT_ATOMS: atom_id res chain seq x y z
N MET A 1 46.80 -0.28 8.36
CA MET A 1 47.36 1.09 8.56
C MET A 1 46.18 2.03 8.72
N LYS A 2 45.83 2.69 9.84
CA LYS A 2 46.52 3.13 11.07
C LYS A 2 45.61 2.91 12.30
N ASN A 3 46.26 2.93 13.46
CA ASN A 3 45.86 2.55 14.83
C ASN A 3 44.98 3.59 15.58
N ILE A 4 43.98 3.15 16.37
CA ILE A 4 43.89 3.03 17.87
C ILE A 4 43.78 4.36 18.65
N LYS A 5 42.70 4.52 19.46
CA LYS A 5 42.75 4.60 20.94
C LYS A 5 41.36 4.61 21.61
N ILE A 6 41.20 3.64 22.53
CA ILE A 6 40.17 3.45 23.57
C ILE A 6 40.60 4.27 24.81
N PHE A 7 39.66 4.81 25.60
CA PHE A 7 39.79 4.82 27.07
C PHE A 7 38.44 5.07 27.78
N SER A 8 38.18 4.20 28.76
CA SER A 8 37.08 4.16 29.72
C SER A 8 37.63 4.47 31.12
N VAL A 9 36.89 5.21 31.96
CA VAL A 9 37.16 5.38 33.41
C VAL A 9 35.78 5.46 34.10
N LEU A 10 35.32 4.49 34.91
CA LEU A 10 35.67 3.96 36.24
C LEU A 10 34.93 4.61 37.42
N CYS A 11 34.31 3.72 38.20
CA CYS A 11 33.57 3.86 39.45
C CYS A 11 34.39 4.41 40.63
N ALA A 12 33.70 5.05 41.59
CA ALA A 12 34.04 4.98 43.02
C ALA A 12 32.80 5.26 43.88
N GLY A 13 32.49 4.37 44.82
CA GLY A 13 31.54 4.60 45.91
C GLY A 13 32.25 4.92 47.22
N LEU A 14 31.52 5.42 48.22
CA LEU A 14 31.96 5.41 49.61
C LEU A 14 30.78 5.44 50.60
N LEU A 15 31.00 4.76 51.73
CA LEU A 15 30.05 4.36 52.78
C LEU A 15 29.75 5.45 53.83
N ALA A 16 28.53 5.31 54.39
CA ALA A 16 28.07 5.38 55.79
C ALA A 16 28.63 6.41 56.80
N THR A 17 27.70 7.04 57.55
CA THR A 17 27.65 6.95 59.04
C THR A 17 26.27 7.41 59.54
N GLY A 18 25.67 6.61 60.44
CA GLY A 18 24.48 6.98 61.20
C GLY A 18 24.84 7.60 62.55
N VAL A 19 23.98 8.50 63.05
CA VAL A 19 24.03 9.03 64.42
C VAL A 19 22.62 8.92 65.01
N ILE A 20 22.52 8.25 66.16
CA ILE A 20 21.34 8.19 67.02
C ILE A 20 21.43 9.32 68.05
N ALA A 21 20.33 10.04 68.27
CA ALA A 21 20.13 10.83 69.49
C ALA A 21 18.67 10.71 69.96
N LEU A 22 18.49 10.19 71.18
CA LEU A 22 17.25 10.19 71.95
C LEU A 22 16.96 11.60 72.52
N GLY A 23 15.68 11.97 72.66
CA GLY A 23 15.28 13.19 73.36
C GLY A 23 13.77 13.39 73.59
N CYS A 24 13.29 12.83 74.70
CA CYS A 24 12.17 13.21 75.58
C CYS A 24 10.82 13.77 75.07
N LYS A 25 9.74 13.08 75.48
CA LYS A 25 8.34 13.51 75.48
C LYS A 25 8.09 14.66 76.48
N ARG A 26 7.20 15.59 76.13
CA ARG A 26 6.42 16.40 77.09
C ARG A 26 4.94 16.07 76.92
N ASN A 27 4.30 15.68 78.03
CA ASN A 27 2.85 15.60 78.15
C ASN A 27 2.27 17.00 78.35
N SER A 28 1.20 17.33 77.63
CA SER A 28 0.28 18.41 77.98
C SER A 28 -1.16 17.87 78.03
N LEU A 29 -1.87 18.27 79.09
CA LEU A 29 -3.27 17.97 79.40
C LEU A 29 -4.26 18.58 78.35
N PRO A 30 -5.52 18.11 78.28
CA PRO A 30 -6.40 18.32 77.13
C PRO A 30 -7.10 19.69 77.11
N ALA A 31 -7.38 20.19 75.91
CA ALA A 31 -8.32 21.28 75.65
C ALA A 31 -9.74 20.71 75.43
N PRO A 32 -10.82 21.48 75.69
CA PRO A 32 -12.18 20.98 75.74
C PRO A 32 -12.78 20.66 74.36
N ASP A 33 -13.69 19.69 74.38
CA ASP A 33 -14.54 19.21 73.28
C ASP A 33 -15.28 20.35 72.56
N ASN A 34 -15.25 20.30 71.23
CA ASN A 34 -16.21 20.97 70.37
C ASN A 34 -16.41 20.12 69.12
N GLY A 35 -17.33 19.15 69.22
CA GLY A 35 -18.23 18.76 68.15
C GLY A 35 -17.56 18.29 66.87
N GLN A 36 -17.36 16.97 66.79
CA GLN A 36 -17.15 16.27 65.53
C GLN A 36 -18.28 16.65 64.54
N PRO A 37 -17.97 17.26 63.37
CA PRO A 37 -18.96 17.35 62.31
C PRO A 37 -19.25 15.92 61.85
N THR A 38 -20.48 15.48 62.09
CA THR A 38 -21.05 14.28 61.50
C THR A 38 -20.81 14.32 60.00
N ASN A 39 -20.08 13.31 59.51
CA ASN A 39 -19.82 13.08 58.09
C ASN A 39 -21.16 12.71 57.43
N THR A 40 -21.94 13.74 57.05
CA THR A 40 -23.16 13.58 56.28
C THR A 40 -22.72 13.17 54.88
N THR A 41 -23.05 11.93 54.52
CA THR A 41 -22.84 11.38 53.19
C THR A 41 -23.67 12.19 52.21
N SER A 42 -23.06 13.21 51.60
CA SER A 42 -23.68 13.99 50.54
C SER A 42 -23.92 13.05 49.37
N SER A 43 -25.17 12.62 49.17
CA SER A 43 -25.55 11.85 48.00
C SER A 43 -25.12 12.62 46.76
N SER A 44 -24.32 11.99 45.88
CA SER A 44 -23.90 12.64 44.65
C SER A 44 -25.11 13.16 43.87
N GLN A 45 -25.05 14.41 43.40
CA GLN A 45 -26.13 15.07 42.68
C GLN A 45 -26.30 14.53 41.25
N THR A 46 -25.37 13.69 40.81
CA THR A 46 -25.39 13.04 39.51
C THR A 46 -24.84 11.63 39.63
N ALA A 47 -25.35 10.71 38.81
CA ALA A 47 -24.85 9.35 38.75
C ALA A 47 -24.84 8.84 37.32
N ILE A 48 -24.03 7.82 37.07
CA ILE A 48 -24.12 7.02 35.86
C ILE A 48 -25.05 5.85 36.17
N ASP A 49 -26.08 5.66 35.37
CA ASP A 49 -27.08 4.60 35.52
C ASP A 49 -26.67 3.32 34.82
N SER A 50 -26.19 3.45 33.59
CA SER A 50 -25.77 2.34 32.76
C SER A 50 -24.84 2.79 31.65
N ILE A 51 -24.02 1.84 31.20
CA ILE A 51 -23.35 1.93 29.93
C ILE A 51 -24.28 1.24 28.94
N GLY A 52 -24.77 2.01 27.96
CA GLY A 52 -25.71 1.56 26.95
C GLY A 52 -24.99 0.90 25.79
N SER A 53 -25.43 1.20 24.56
CA SER A 53 -24.85 0.67 23.33
C SER A 53 -23.34 0.87 23.30
N LEU A 54 -22.62 -0.22 23.03
CA LEU A 54 -21.16 -0.28 23.03
C LEU A 54 -20.69 -0.81 21.67
N SER A 55 -19.65 -0.19 21.11
CA SER A 55 -18.91 -0.70 19.96
C SER A 55 -17.41 -0.78 20.28
N PHE A 56 -16.59 -1.04 19.26
CA PHE A 56 -15.14 -0.98 19.38
C PHE A 56 -14.60 0.45 19.47
N ALA A 57 -15.37 1.47 19.05
CA ALA A 57 -14.91 2.87 19.00
C ALA A 57 -15.89 3.89 19.61
N THR A 58 -17.07 3.45 20.03
CA THR A 58 -18.12 4.29 20.60
C THR A 58 -18.75 3.65 21.82
N ALA A 59 -19.29 4.48 22.70
CA ALA A 59 -20.09 4.05 23.83
C ALA A 59 -21.20 5.05 24.10
N THR A 60 -22.38 4.57 24.45
CA THR A 60 -23.44 5.41 25.01
C THR A 60 -23.40 5.34 26.52
N VAL A 61 -23.42 6.48 27.18
CA VAL A 61 -23.51 6.57 28.64
C VAL A 61 -24.85 7.17 29.02
N HIS A 62 -25.60 6.45 29.84
CA HIS A 62 -26.86 6.93 30.42
C HIS A 62 -26.59 7.30 31.87
N GLY A 63 -26.97 8.52 32.23
CA GLY A 63 -26.86 8.99 33.61
C GLY A 63 -28.11 9.71 34.06
N ASN A 64 -28.18 9.91 35.37
CA ASN A 64 -29.21 10.69 36.02
C ASN A 64 -28.60 11.87 36.74
N ALA A 65 -29.38 12.94 36.83
CA ALA A 65 -29.06 14.13 37.60
C ALA A 65 -30.28 14.43 38.47
N LYS A 66 -30.03 14.76 39.75
CA LYS A 66 -31.11 15.23 40.61
C LYS A 66 -31.69 16.52 39.99
N PRO A 67 -33.02 16.65 39.83
CA PRO A 67 -33.63 17.87 39.33
C PRO A 67 -33.25 19.04 40.23
N ILE A 68 -32.40 19.94 39.72
CA ILE A 68 -31.92 21.11 40.44
C ILE A 68 -32.12 22.34 39.56
N THR A 69 -32.85 23.32 40.08
CA THR A 69 -33.02 24.64 39.46
C THR A 69 -31.65 25.31 39.33
N GLY A 70 -31.28 25.71 38.11
CA GLY A 70 -30.02 26.43 37.84
C GLY A 70 -28.82 25.58 37.43
N ALA A 71 -28.98 24.26 37.24
CA ALA A 71 -27.94 23.44 36.61
C ALA A 71 -27.68 23.91 35.17
N SER A 72 -26.43 24.27 34.87
CA SER A 72 -26.02 24.87 33.60
C SER A 72 -25.45 23.87 32.59
N GLU A 73 -24.89 22.77 33.07
CA GLU A 73 -24.27 21.75 32.21
C GLU A 73 -24.23 20.39 32.91
N VAL A 74 -24.39 19.33 32.14
CA VAL A 74 -24.18 17.95 32.59
C VAL A 74 -23.56 17.15 31.46
N GLY A 75 -22.72 16.18 31.83
CA GLY A 75 -22.12 15.26 30.89
C GLY A 75 -21.22 14.27 31.62
N VAL A 76 -20.18 13.82 30.94
CA VAL A 76 -19.20 12.90 31.52
C VAL A 76 -17.78 13.33 31.24
N TYR A 77 -16.90 13.00 32.18
CA TYR A 77 -15.47 12.84 31.93
C TYR A 77 -15.16 11.37 31.68
N TRP A 78 -14.21 11.09 30.80
CA TRP A 78 -13.77 9.72 30.51
C TRP A 78 -12.26 9.63 30.28
N GLY A 79 -11.68 8.47 30.52
CA GLY A 79 -10.23 8.28 30.44
C GLY A 79 -9.79 6.84 30.69
N LEU A 80 -8.48 6.60 30.63
CA LEU A 80 -7.89 5.26 30.81
C LEU A 80 -7.59 4.93 32.28
N THR A 81 -7.74 5.90 33.18
CA THR A 81 -7.50 5.78 34.62
C THR A 81 -8.73 6.22 35.39
N GLU A 82 -8.83 5.76 36.63
CA GLU A 82 -9.82 6.24 37.60
C GLU A 82 -9.77 7.76 37.75
N HIS A 83 -10.91 8.32 38.13
CA HIS A 83 -11.20 9.74 38.30
C HIS A 83 -10.81 10.59 37.08
N PRO A 84 -11.37 10.29 35.89
CA PRO A 84 -11.01 10.99 34.67
C PRO A 84 -11.29 12.49 34.77
N THR A 85 -10.31 13.29 34.32
CA THR A 85 -10.39 14.77 34.27
C THR A 85 -10.08 15.35 32.89
N GLY A 86 -9.50 14.56 31.98
CA GLY A 86 -8.99 15.03 30.68
C GLY A 86 -10.05 15.16 29.60
N ASN A 87 -10.73 14.07 29.24
CA ASN A 87 -11.71 14.10 28.15
C ASN A 87 -13.09 14.40 28.72
N LYS A 88 -13.70 15.53 28.32
CA LYS A 88 -15.04 15.97 28.72
C LYS A 88 -15.98 15.88 27.52
N THR A 89 -17.17 15.31 27.71
CA THR A 89 -18.22 15.28 26.69
C THR A 89 -19.54 15.67 27.35
N SER A 90 -20.16 16.74 26.88
CA SER A 90 -21.43 17.27 27.39
C SER A 90 -22.60 16.50 26.79
N ALA A 91 -23.70 16.38 27.53
CA ALA A 91 -24.91 15.75 27.01
C ALA A 91 -25.50 16.57 25.86
N ASN A 92 -25.95 15.90 24.79
CA ASN A 92 -26.44 16.55 23.57
C ASN A 92 -27.68 17.43 23.83
N SER A 93 -28.42 17.16 24.90
CA SER A 93 -29.47 18.03 25.41
C SER A 93 -29.71 17.75 26.90
N TYR A 94 -29.64 18.79 27.72
CA TYR A 94 -30.14 18.79 29.08
C TYR A 94 -31.04 19.99 29.28
N SER A 95 -32.31 19.77 29.57
CA SER A 95 -33.20 20.81 30.06
C SER A 95 -33.12 20.86 31.59
N SER A 96 -33.00 22.05 32.17
CA SER A 96 -33.06 22.25 33.62
C SER A 96 -34.28 21.50 34.21
N GLY A 97 -34.03 20.54 35.10
CA GLY A 97 -35.07 19.69 35.70
C GLY A 97 -35.23 18.30 35.08
N ALA A 98 -34.50 17.97 34.01
CA ALA A 98 -34.44 16.61 33.49
C ALA A 98 -33.78 15.67 34.49
N ALA A 99 -34.42 14.54 34.79
CA ALA A 99 -33.88 13.54 35.71
C ALA A 99 -32.78 12.68 35.08
N THR A 100 -32.72 12.61 33.74
CA THR A 100 -31.83 11.70 32.99
C THR A 100 -31.21 12.38 31.79
N TYR A 101 -30.02 11.93 31.38
CA TYR A 101 -29.31 12.41 30.20
C TYR A 101 -28.55 11.25 29.52
N LYS A 102 -28.19 11.49 28.26
CA LYS A 102 -27.41 10.58 27.42
C LYS A 102 -26.19 11.30 26.88
N VAL A 103 -25.03 10.63 26.93
CA VAL A 103 -23.81 11.08 26.25
C VAL A 103 -23.34 10.02 25.28
N GLU A 104 -22.97 10.45 24.07
CA GLU A 104 -22.35 9.57 23.06
C GLU A 104 -20.85 9.84 23.03
N LEU A 105 -20.06 8.83 23.38
CA LEU A 105 -18.61 8.85 23.30
C LEU A 105 -18.19 8.29 21.94
N SER A 106 -17.19 8.91 21.33
CA SER A 106 -16.60 8.49 20.05
C SER A 106 -15.07 8.59 20.11
N GLY A 107 -14.39 7.98 19.14
CA GLY A 107 -12.92 7.97 19.08
C GLY A 107 -12.27 7.09 20.16
N LEU A 108 -13.01 6.15 20.73
CA LEU A 108 -12.48 5.18 21.69
C LEU A 108 -11.58 4.17 20.97
N GLN A 109 -10.61 3.62 21.70
CA GLN A 109 -9.77 2.53 21.20
C GLN A 109 -10.46 1.18 21.39
N PRO A 110 -10.34 0.24 20.44
CA PRO A 110 -10.87 -1.13 20.59
C PRO A 110 -10.25 -1.89 21.76
N ASN A 111 -11.00 -2.84 22.32
CA ASN A 111 -10.58 -3.70 23.44
C ASN A 111 -9.91 -2.93 24.60
N THR A 112 -10.39 -1.72 24.88
CA THR A 112 -9.75 -0.80 25.83
C THR A 112 -10.72 -0.50 26.96
N THR A 113 -10.22 -0.61 28.19
CA THR A 113 -11.00 -0.29 29.38
C THR A 113 -10.94 1.21 29.64
N TYR A 114 -12.11 1.82 29.73
CA TYR A 114 -12.31 3.22 30.06
C TYR A 114 -13.02 3.36 31.40
N TRP A 115 -12.59 4.37 32.14
CA TRP A 115 -13.29 4.91 33.29
C TRP A 115 -14.09 6.12 32.86
N VAL A 116 -15.31 6.22 33.37
CA VAL A 116 -16.23 7.32 33.08
C VAL A 116 -16.85 7.81 34.37
N ARG A 117 -16.96 9.14 34.49
CA ARG A 117 -17.50 9.82 35.66
C ARG A 117 -18.41 10.93 35.20
N SER A 118 -19.63 11.00 35.72
CA SER A 118 -20.52 12.12 35.43
C SER A 118 -20.06 13.39 36.11
N TYR A 119 -20.36 14.54 35.50
CA TYR A 119 -20.29 15.84 36.15
C TYR A 119 -21.61 16.60 35.98
N LEU A 120 -21.91 17.45 36.96
CA LEU A 120 -23.00 18.43 36.91
C LEU A 120 -22.48 19.78 37.41
N VAL A 121 -22.69 20.82 36.61
CA VAL A 121 -22.32 22.21 36.93
C VAL A 121 -23.55 22.98 37.37
N ASN A 122 -23.46 23.62 38.54
CA ASN A 122 -24.48 24.54 39.05
C ASN A 122 -23.80 25.78 39.63
N GLY A 123 -23.87 26.89 38.90
CA GLY A 123 -23.08 28.08 39.17
C GLY A 123 -21.58 27.76 39.20
N ASN A 124 -20.90 28.07 40.31
CA ASN A 124 -19.46 27.85 40.47
C ASN A 124 -19.11 26.47 41.06
N LYS A 125 -20.10 25.61 41.30
CA LYS A 125 -19.88 24.28 41.89
C LYS A 125 -20.02 23.20 40.82
N THR A 126 -19.04 22.31 40.76
CA THR A 126 -19.13 21.07 39.98
C THR A 126 -19.22 19.90 40.93
N THR A 127 -20.20 19.03 40.73
CA THR A 127 -20.33 17.76 41.45
C THR A 127 -20.06 16.62 40.51
N TYR A 128 -19.53 15.52 41.06
CA TYR A 128 -19.15 14.34 40.28
C TYR A 128 -19.82 13.09 40.84
N SER A 129 -20.11 12.13 39.96
CA SER A 129 -20.54 10.79 40.39
C SER A 129 -19.36 9.96 40.88
N GLU A 130 -19.66 8.78 41.43
CA GLU A 130 -18.71 7.68 41.44
C GLU A 130 -18.31 7.30 40.00
N ASP A 131 -17.13 6.73 39.88
CA ASP A 131 -16.60 6.21 38.63
C ASP A 131 -17.34 4.93 38.21
N ARG A 132 -17.53 4.75 36.90
CA ARG A 132 -17.85 3.46 36.30
C ARG A 132 -16.80 3.06 35.29
N LYS A 133 -16.61 1.75 35.14
CA LYS A 133 -15.73 1.16 34.14
C LYS A 133 -16.53 0.47 33.05
N PHE A 134 -16.04 0.55 31.82
CA PHE A 134 -16.48 -0.28 30.71
C PHE A 134 -15.30 -0.62 29.81
N THR A 135 -15.39 -1.71 29.08
CA THR A 135 -14.39 -2.11 28.09
C THR A 135 -15.04 -2.10 26.73
N THR A 136 -14.47 -1.36 25.77
CA THR A 136 -14.95 -1.37 24.38
C THR A 136 -14.83 -2.77 23.79
N LEU A 137 -15.64 -3.07 22.77
CA LEU A 137 -15.54 -4.34 22.08
C LEU A 137 -14.18 -4.46 21.37
N SER A 138 -13.73 -5.69 21.14
CA SER A 138 -12.59 -5.93 20.25
C SER A 138 -12.88 -5.39 18.85
N ALA A 139 -11.85 -4.91 18.18
CA ALA A 139 -11.98 -4.55 16.77
C ALA A 139 -12.46 -5.80 16.01
N PRO A 140 -13.51 -5.71 15.20
CA PRO A 140 -13.93 -6.82 14.35
C PRO A 140 -12.75 -7.31 13.50
N ASN A 141 -12.55 -8.63 13.47
CA ASN A 141 -11.55 -9.23 12.59
C ASN A 141 -11.92 -8.91 11.15
N TYR A 142 -10.99 -8.27 10.44
CA TYR A 142 -11.23 -7.78 9.09
C TYR A 142 -11.47 -8.96 8.14
N VAL A 143 -12.70 -9.11 7.65
CA VAL A 143 -13.00 -10.08 6.62
C VAL A 143 -12.73 -9.43 5.26
N GLY A 144 -11.52 -9.67 4.76
CA GLY A 144 -11.22 -9.65 3.33
C GLY A 144 -10.01 -8.83 2.91
N VAL A 145 -8.82 -9.14 3.42
CA VAL A 145 -7.59 -8.87 2.65
C VAL A 145 -7.35 -10.06 1.75
N VAL A 146 -7.36 -9.85 0.44
CA VAL A 146 -7.09 -10.88 -0.57
C VAL A 146 -5.80 -10.51 -1.27
N THR A 147 -4.88 -11.47 -1.35
CA THR A 147 -3.71 -11.37 -2.22
C THR A 147 -4.07 -12.04 -3.53
N ASP A 148 -3.94 -11.31 -4.64
CA ASP A 148 -4.21 -11.85 -5.96
C ASP A 148 -3.17 -12.94 -6.28
N THR A 149 -3.62 -14.04 -6.87
CA THR A 149 -2.72 -15.09 -7.35
C THR A 149 -2.15 -14.77 -8.72
N MET A 150 -2.80 -13.86 -9.46
CA MET A 150 -2.29 -13.35 -10.72
C MET A 150 -1.22 -12.29 -10.46
N PHE A 151 -0.17 -12.33 -11.28
CA PHE A 151 0.92 -11.37 -11.26
C PHE A 151 1.54 -11.28 -12.65
N ALA A 152 2.30 -10.21 -12.88
CA ALA A 152 3.21 -10.10 -14.02
C ALA A 152 4.60 -9.77 -13.51
N ALA A 153 5.64 -10.31 -14.13
CA ALA A 153 7.01 -10.10 -13.65
C ALA A 153 8.00 -10.00 -14.81
N GLY A 154 8.89 -9.02 -14.68
CA GLY A 154 10.14 -8.94 -15.41
C GLY A 154 11.29 -9.56 -14.61
N ALA A 155 12.52 -9.28 -15.03
CA ALA A 155 13.73 -9.81 -14.42
C ALA A 155 13.97 -9.22 -13.02
N TYR A 156 13.83 -7.90 -12.87
CA TYR A 156 14.12 -7.20 -11.61
C TYR A 156 12.90 -6.50 -11.00
N THR A 157 11.73 -6.71 -11.60
CA THR A 157 10.47 -6.04 -11.23
C THR A 157 9.32 -7.05 -11.27
N ALA A 158 8.37 -6.92 -10.36
CA ALA A 158 7.09 -7.63 -10.39
C ALA A 158 5.92 -6.67 -10.15
N PHE A 159 4.77 -7.02 -10.67
CA PHE A 159 3.50 -6.34 -10.45
C PHE A 159 2.59 -7.28 -9.68
N ALA A 160 2.07 -6.82 -8.55
CA ALA A 160 1.26 -7.60 -7.64
C ALA A 160 -0.02 -6.83 -7.30
N ALA A 161 -1.08 -7.59 -6.99
CA ALA A 161 -2.36 -7.01 -6.67
C ALA A 161 -3.04 -7.67 -5.48
N GLY A 162 -4.11 -7.05 -5.02
CA GLY A 162 -4.96 -7.55 -3.96
C GLY A 162 -6.19 -6.69 -3.77
N THR A 163 -7.04 -7.08 -2.84
CA THR A 163 -8.22 -6.30 -2.46
C THR A 163 -8.38 -6.25 -0.96
N VAL A 164 -8.96 -5.18 -0.47
CA VAL A 164 -9.17 -4.89 0.96
C VAL A 164 -10.64 -4.51 1.10
N LYS A 165 -11.43 -5.19 1.94
CA LYS A 165 -12.87 -4.92 2.11
C LYS A 165 -13.21 -4.30 3.47
N ASP A 166 -13.42 -2.98 3.52
CA ASP A 166 -13.74 -2.26 4.77
C ASP A 166 -15.24 -2.28 5.06
N SER A 167 -15.77 -3.47 5.37
CA SER A 167 -17.22 -3.70 5.55
C SER A 167 -17.83 -2.95 6.72
N LEU A 168 -17.01 -2.40 7.63
CA LEU A 168 -17.45 -1.81 8.90
C LEU A 168 -17.08 -0.32 9.02
N GLY A 169 -16.44 0.25 7.99
CA GLY A 169 -16.11 1.68 7.93
C GLY A 169 -15.10 2.12 9.00
N GLU A 170 -14.22 1.22 9.46
CA GLU A 170 -13.21 1.54 10.49
C GLU A 170 -12.21 2.60 10.01
N GLY A 171 -12.08 2.73 8.69
CA GLY A 171 -11.08 3.55 8.06
C GLY A 171 -9.75 2.82 8.00
N ILE A 172 -9.23 2.70 6.79
CA ILE A 172 -7.91 2.14 6.52
C ILE A 172 -6.87 3.25 6.55
N LYS A 173 -5.76 3.01 7.25
CA LYS A 173 -4.61 3.91 7.28
C LYS A 173 -3.66 3.63 6.12
N GLU A 174 -3.42 2.36 5.82
CA GLU A 174 -2.43 1.92 4.84
C GLU A 174 -2.85 0.59 4.22
N THR A 175 -2.61 0.42 2.92
CA THR A 175 -2.68 -0.88 2.23
C THR A 175 -1.40 -1.07 1.41
N GLY A 176 -1.10 -2.33 1.05
CA GLY A 176 0.03 -2.62 0.19
C GLY A 176 0.34 -4.10 0.08
N ILE A 177 1.54 -4.41 -0.40
CA ILE A 177 2.07 -5.78 -0.51
C ILE A 177 3.35 -5.91 0.30
N CYS A 178 3.42 -6.86 1.23
CA CYS A 178 4.66 -7.32 1.84
C CYS A 178 5.33 -8.36 0.92
N ILE A 179 6.65 -8.38 0.85
CA ILE A 179 7.42 -9.30 0.00
C ILE A 179 8.68 -9.83 0.71
N SER A 180 8.99 -11.11 0.54
CA SER A 180 10.20 -11.75 1.06
C SER A 180 10.58 -12.99 0.22
N ASP A 181 11.80 -13.47 0.37
CA ASP A 181 12.24 -14.81 -0.07
C ASP A 181 11.78 -15.93 0.89
N LYS A 182 11.15 -15.58 2.02
CA LYS A 182 10.57 -16.49 3.00
C LYS A 182 9.05 -16.40 3.01
N VAL A 183 8.41 -17.53 3.32
CA VAL A 183 6.96 -17.59 3.53
C VAL A 183 6.51 -16.62 4.62
N ASN A 184 5.27 -16.15 4.47
CA ASN A 184 4.54 -15.26 5.33
C ASN A 184 5.22 -13.91 5.60
N PRO A 185 5.55 -13.11 4.57
CA PRO A 185 6.10 -11.77 4.76
C PRO A 185 5.13 -10.89 5.57
N VAL A 186 5.69 -9.99 6.39
CA VAL A 186 4.97 -9.12 7.34
C VAL A 186 5.36 -7.65 7.17
N VAL A 187 4.54 -6.73 7.68
CA VAL A 187 4.68 -5.27 7.49
C VAL A 187 5.92 -4.64 8.13
N THR A 188 6.62 -5.36 9.01
CA THR A 188 7.91 -4.93 9.58
C THR A 188 9.09 -5.26 8.66
N GLY A 189 8.88 -6.10 7.64
CA GLY A 189 9.85 -6.40 6.60
C GLY A 189 9.69 -5.47 5.39
N ARG A 190 10.17 -5.94 4.23
CA ARG A 190 10.03 -5.23 2.97
C ARG A 190 8.56 -5.20 2.53
N LYS A 191 8.05 -4.00 2.24
CA LYS A 191 6.69 -3.77 1.73
C LYS A 191 6.66 -2.65 0.71
N VAL A 192 5.65 -2.67 -0.15
CA VAL A 192 5.31 -1.60 -1.09
C VAL A 192 3.90 -1.11 -0.76
N ILE A 193 3.78 0.19 -0.50
CA ILE A 193 2.52 0.84 -0.12
C ILE A 193 1.73 1.17 -1.39
N THR A 194 0.42 0.91 -1.40
CA THR A 194 -0.47 1.25 -2.52
C THR A 194 -0.49 2.78 -2.73
N PRO A 195 -0.31 3.27 -3.97
CA PRO A 195 -0.49 4.68 -4.29
C PRO A 195 -1.96 5.11 -4.10
N GLY A 196 -2.20 6.30 -3.53
CA GLY A 196 -3.55 6.81 -3.27
C GLY A 196 -4.09 6.45 -1.87
N LYS A 197 -4.72 7.40 -1.19
CA LYS A 197 -5.26 7.18 0.17
C LYS A 197 -6.57 6.38 0.07
N ASN A 198 -6.67 5.31 0.86
CA ASN A 198 -7.88 4.47 1.02
C ASN A 198 -8.26 3.60 -0.18
N ASP A 199 -7.36 3.35 -1.13
CA ASP A 199 -7.69 2.50 -2.26
C ASP A 199 -7.80 1.03 -1.79
N LEU A 200 -9.03 0.51 -1.89
CA LEU A 200 -9.40 -0.86 -1.52
C LEU A 200 -8.96 -1.87 -2.60
N SER A 201 -8.54 -1.37 -3.76
CA SER A 201 -7.90 -2.13 -4.83
C SER A 201 -6.38 -1.90 -4.76
N ILE A 202 -5.64 -2.94 -4.39
CA ILE A 202 -4.18 -2.90 -4.34
C ILE A 202 -3.65 -3.25 -5.74
N PHE A 203 -2.83 -2.39 -6.31
CA PHE A 203 -2.00 -2.68 -7.48
C PHE A 203 -0.67 -1.96 -7.34
N VAL A 204 0.43 -2.71 -7.24
CA VAL A 204 1.76 -2.14 -6.96
C VAL A 204 2.82 -2.73 -7.86
N ARG A 205 3.80 -1.89 -8.18
CA ARG A 205 5.06 -2.27 -8.82
C ARG A 205 6.13 -2.48 -7.74
N ILE A 206 6.84 -3.61 -7.82
CA ILE A 206 7.87 -4.03 -6.88
C ILE A 206 9.18 -4.15 -7.66
N ASP A 207 10.07 -3.17 -7.52
CA ASP A 207 11.37 -3.14 -8.19
C ASP A 207 12.48 -3.80 -7.36
N SER A 208 13.74 -3.72 -7.78
CA SER A 208 14.91 -4.22 -7.03
C SER A 208 14.76 -5.67 -6.55
N LEU A 209 14.24 -6.52 -7.43
CA LEU A 209 14.21 -7.98 -7.26
C LEU A 209 15.44 -8.60 -7.93
N LYS A 210 15.72 -9.86 -7.60
CA LYS A 210 16.67 -10.68 -8.34
C LYS A 210 15.94 -11.38 -9.47
N GLU A 211 16.60 -11.55 -10.61
CA GLU A 211 16.06 -12.33 -11.72
C GLU A 211 16.01 -13.82 -11.40
N ALA A 212 15.18 -14.56 -12.15
CA ALA A 212 15.00 -16.00 -12.05
C ALA A 212 14.84 -16.49 -10.59
N SER A 213 14.09 -15.75 -9.78
CA SER A 213 14.00 -15.94 -8.33
C SER A 213 12.55 -16.01 -7.87
N ASN A 214 12.29 -16.86 -6.87
CA ASN A 214 10.98 -16.97 -6.23
C ASN A 214 10.89 -16.02 -5.03
N TYR A 215 9.71 -15.42 -4.86
CA TYR A 215 9.35 -14.58 -3.72
C TYR A 215 7.97 -14.96 -3.22
N HIS A 216 7.73 -14.74 -1.94
CA HIS A 216 6.42 -14.78 -1.31
C HIS A 216 5.89 -13.37 -1.15
N ILE A 217 4.62 -13.15 -1.49
CA ILE A 217 3.91 -11.89 -1.31
C ILE A 217 2.66 -12.07 -0.46
N ARG A 218 2.32 -11.03 0.29
CA ARG A 218 1.04 -10.91 1.01
C ARG A 218 0.51 -9.49 0.92
N ALA A 219 -0.71 -9.34 0.42
CA ALA A 219 -1.46 -8.11 0.60
C ALA A 219 -1.70 -7.87 2.09
N TYR A 220 -1.66 -6.61 2.50
CA TYR A 220 -1.92 -6.20 3.87
C TYR A 220 -2.79 -4.96 3.93
N SER A 221 -3.44 -4.79 5.09
CA SER A 221 -4.06 -3.53 5.48
C SER A 221 -3.69 -3.18 6.92
N ILE A 222 -3.56 -1.89 7.22
CA ILE A 222 -3.41 -1.35 8.56
C ILE A 222 -4.60 -0.43 8.82
N SER A 223 -5.39 -0.71 9.85
CA SER A 223 -6.52 0.15 10.21
C SER A 223 -6.05 1.47 10.86
N LYS A 224 -6.95 2.45 11.01
CA LYS A 224 -6.68 3.68 11.77
C LYS A 224 -6.25 3.42 13.23
N PHE A 225 -6.62 2.27 13.79
CA PHE A 225 -6.26 1.85 15.15
C PHE A 225 -4.96 1.04 15.22
N GLY A 226 -4.30 0.79 14.07
CA GLY A 226 -3.02 0.08 14.02
C GLY A 226 -3.13 -1.44 13.89
N THR A 227 -4.33 -2.01 13.83
CA THR A 227 -4.55 -3.44 13.58
C THR A 227 -4.05 -3.80 12.17
N VAL A 228 -3.22 -4.85 12.08
CA VAL A 228 -2.66 -5.33 10.81
C VAL A 228 -3.37 -6.60 10.38
N ASN A 229 -3.86 -6.61 9.14
CA ASN A 229 -4.47 -7.77 8.52
C ASN A 229 -3.70 -8.17 7.26
N TYR A 230 -3.70 -9.45 6.95
CA TYR A 230 -2.98 -10.00 5.81
C TYR A 230 -3.85 -10.93 4.99
N GLY A 231 -3.62 -10.93 3.68
CA GLY A 231 -4.12 -11.96 2.79
C GLY A 231 -3.30 -13.26 2.87
N LYS A 232 -3.67 -14.20 2.00
CA LYS A 232 -2.94 -15.45 1.80
C LYS A 232 -1.52 -15.17 1.30
N ASP A 233 -0.61 -16.05 1.68
CA ASP A 233 0.71 -16.10 1.06
C ASP A 233 0.59 -16.60 -0.39
N VAL A 234 1.18 -15.86 -1.32
CA VAL A 234 1.24 -16.21 -2.74
C VAL A 234 2.70 -16.20 -3.19
N THR A 235 3.14 -17.27 -3.85
CA THR A 235 4.46 -17.30 -4.50
C THR A 235 4.39 -16.65 -5.87
N ILE A 236 5.33 -15.74 -6.14
CA ILE A 236 5.57 -15.15 -7.45
C ILE A 236 7.02 -15.43 -7.88
N SER A 237 7.28 -15.40 -9.18
CA SER A 237 8.61 -15.65 -9.74
C SER A 237 9.00 -14.54 -10.71
N THR A 238 10.21 -14.00 -10.57
CA THR A 238 10.82 -13.19 -11.63
C THR A 238 11.32 -14.08 -12.76
N ILE A 239 11.46 -13.50 -13.96
CA ILE A 239 12.01 -14.20 -15.12
C ILE A 239 13.53 -14.00 -15.20
N ALA A 240 14.22 -14.77 -16.04
CA ALA A 240 15.58 -14.44 -16.44
C ALA A 240 15.58 -13.18 -17.31
N ARG A 241 16.60 -12.32 -17.18
CA ARG A 241 16.79 -11.16 -18.04
C ARG A 241 16.99 -11.62 -19.49
N GLY A 242 16.31 -10.96 -20.41
CA GLY A 242 16.50 -11.17 -21.83
C GLY A 242 17.90 -10.79 -22.28
N ARG A 243 18.26 -11.27 -23.47
CA ARG A 243 19.53 -10.95 -24.13
C ARG A 243 19.29 -10.56 -25.59
N VAL A 244 18.40 -9.60 -25.77
CA VAL A 244 18.26 -8.86 -27.02
C VAL A 244 19.39 -7.85 -27.13
N THR A 245 20.06 -7.82 -28.27
CA THR A 245 21.15 -6.89 -28.59
C THR A 245 20.93 -6.33 -29.98
N TYR A 246 21.47 -5.16 -30.28
CA TYR A 246 21.36 -4.58 -31.62
C TYR A 246 22.68 -3.97 -32.08
N THR A 247 22.88 -3.93 -33.40
CA THR A 247 23.97 -3.25 -34.07
C THR A 247 23.39 -2.36 -35.16
N MET A 248 23.76 -1.07 -35.16
CA MET A 248 23.48 -0.18 -36.29
C MET A 248 24.38 -0.57 -37.47
N VAL A 249 23.80 -0.84 -38.64
CA VAL A 249 24.52 -1.23 -39.85
C VAL A 249 24.37 -0.19 -40.95
N ASN A 250 25.26 -0.24 -41.95
CA ASN A 250 25.24 0.62 -43.14
C ASN A 250 25.27 2.13 -42.87
N GLN A 251 25.78 2.55 -41.70
CA GLN A 251 25.91 3.97 -41.40
C GLN A 251 27.07 4.59 -42.19
N ASP A 252 26.75 5.56 -43.05
CA ASP A 252 27.76 6.37 -43.73
C ASP A 252 28.26 7.50 -42.81
N PRO A 253 29.56 7.52 -42.43
CA PRO A 253 30.14 8.59 -41.60
C PRO A 253 30.11 9.96 -42.30
N ASN A 254 30.03 9.99 -43.63
CA ASN A 254 29.99 11.21 -44.45
C ASN A 254 28.57 11.66 -44.80
N ALA A 255 27.54 11.00 -44.28
CA ALA A 255 26.15 11.37 -44.54
C ALA A 255 25.84 12.82 -44.11
N ASP A 256 24.79 13.36 -44.71
CA ASP A 256 24.26 14.68 -44.37
C ASP A 256 23.73 14.75 -42.92
N ALA A 257 23.44 15.97 -42.47
CA ALA A 257 23.03 16.24 -41.09
C ALA A 257 21.69 15.55 -40.73
N ASP A 258 20.75 15.47 -41.68
CA ASP A 258 19.42 14.89 -41.43
C ASP A 258 19.49 13.37 -41.29
N THR A 259 20.31 12.72 -42.11
CA THR A 259 20.62 11.29 -42.03
C THR A 259 21.34 10.96 -40.72
N LYS A 260 22.32 11.76 -40.31
CA LYS A 260 22.97 11.60 -38.99
C LYS A 260 22.00 11.82 -37.83
N ALA A 261 21.06 12.75 -37.97
CA ALA A 261 20.01 12.95 -36.97
C ALA A 261 19.07 11.74 -36.89
N ALA A 262 18.73 11.10 -38.03
CA ALA A 262 17.96 9.85 -38.06
C ALA A 262 18.71 8.70 -37.37
N TYR A 263 20.00 8.50 -37.69
CA TYR A 263 20.85 7.52 -37.00
C TYR A 263 20.81 7.71 -35.48
N SER A 264 20.93 8.94 -35.00
CA SER A 264 20.91 9.26 -33.57
C SER A 264 19.56 8.92 -32.92
N ARG A 265 18.43 9.33 -33.55
CA ARG A 265 17.08 9.02 -33.06
C ARG A 265 16.81 7.51 -33.01
N ILE A 266 17.12 6.81 -34.09
CA ILE A 266 16.95 5.35 -34.19
C ILE A 266 17.79 4.64 -33.13
N ASN A 267 19.08 5.00 -32.99
CA ASN A 267 19.95 4.40 -31.99
C ASN A 267 19.43 4.64 -30.55
N ALA A 268 18.93 5.84 -30.26
CA ALA A 268 18.34 6.14 -28.95
C ALA A 268 17.05 5.35 -28.70
N ALA A 269 16.19 5.17 -29.71
CA ALA A 269 14.99 4.35 -29.62
C ALA A 269 15.32 2.88 -29.36
N PHE A 270 16.27 2.30 -30.11
CA PHE A 270 16.72 0.92 -29.92
C PHE A 270 17.37 0.68 -28.55
N ALA A 271 18.22 1.59 -28.09
CA ALA A 271 18.82 1.49 -26.75
C ALA A 271 17.74 1.37 -25.65
N ARG A 272 16.67 2.15 -25.75
CA ARG A 272 15.55 2.09 -24.80
C ARG A 272 14.68 0.85 -24.97
N ALA A 273 14.31 0.52 -26.21
CA ALA A 273 13.46 -0.63 -26.51
C ALA A 273 14.11 -1.95 -26.06
N VAL A 274 15.40 -2.12 -26.34
CA VAL A 274 16.16 -3.31 -25.91
C VAL A 274 16.26 -3.40 -24.39
N GLU A 275 16.39 -2.27 -23.68
CA GLU A 275 16.36 -2.27 -22.21
C GLU A 275 15.00 -2.73 -21.66
N TYR A 276 13.89 -2.28 -22.25
CA TYR A 276 12.56 -2.78 -21.91
C TYR A 276 12.42 -4.27 -22.21
N GLN A 277 12.81 -4.69 -23.41
CA GLN A 277 12.74 -6.09 -23.83
C GLN A 277 13.52 -7.00 -22.88
N ASN A 278 14.74 -6.60 -22.49
CA ASN A 278 15.58 -7.39 -21.60
C ASN A 278 15.09 -7.39 -20.14
N ASN A 279 14.47 -6.30 -19.67
CA ASN A 279 13.92 -6.23 -18.33
C ASN A 279 12.60 -6.98 -18.17
N PHE A 280 11.79 -7.10 -19.22
CA PHE A 280 10.42 -7.61 -19.12
C PHE A 280 10.14 -8.86 -19.97
N THR A 281 11.14 -9.35 -20.70
CA THR A 281 11.09 -10.65 -21.38
C THR A 281 12.37 -11.45 -21.13
N SER A 282 12.27 -12.77 -21.30
CA SER A 282 13.42 -13.69 -21.31
C SER A 282 13.91 -13.98 -22.74
N SER A 283 13.50 -13.16 -23.73
CA SER A 283 13.82 -13.35 -25.14
C SER A 283 15.30 -13.12 -25.43
N VAL A 284 15.84 -13.83 -26.42
CA VAL A 284 17.22 -13.69 -26.88
C VAL A 284 17.21 -13.47 -28.39
N LYS A 285 17.84 -12.38 -28.85
CA LYS A 285 17.90 -12.03 -30.28
C LYS A 285 19.05 -11.07 -30.57
N ALA A 286 19.75 -11.27 -31.67
CA ALA A 286 20.67 -10.29 -32.21
C ALA A 286 20.00 -9.56 -33.37
N LEU A 287 19.99 -8.23 -33.31
CA LEU A 287 19.32 -7.37 -34.28
C LEU A 287 20.34 -6.62 -35.14
N SER A 288 20.07 -6.52 -36.44
CA SER A 288 20.79 -5.66 -37.38
C SER A 288 19.86 -4.53 -37.81
N VAL A 289 20.20 -3.29 -37.46
CA VAL A 289 19.32 -2.13 -37.62
C VAL A 289 19.84 -1.23 -38.71
N ASN A 290 19.03 -1.06 -39.76
CA ASN A 290 19.38 -0.28 -40.93
C ASN A 290 18.46 0.94 -41.05
N TYR A 291 19.04 2.11 -41.33
CA TYR A 291 18.23 3.26 -41.76
C TYR A 291 17.97 3.12 -43.26
N SER A 292 16.70 3.05 -43.64
CA SER A 292 16.25 2.84 -45.01
C SER A 292 15.21 3.90 -45.37
N PRO A 293 15.62 5.06 -45.92
CA PRO A 293 14.72 6.17 -46.22
C PRO A 293 13.53 5.80 -47.12
N GLY A 294 13.70 4.79 -47.98
CA GLY A 294 12.64 4.27 -48.86
C GLY A 294 11.58 3.42 -48.14
N THR A 295 11.81 3.05 -46.89
CA THR A 295 10.84 2.33 -46.05
C THR A 295 9.83 3.34 -45.52
N PRO A 296 8.51 3.19 -45.79
CA PRO A 296 7.51 4.17 -45.35
C PRO A 296 7.45 4.35 -43.83
N THR A 297 7.60 3.26 -43.08
CA THR A 297 7.50 3.21 -41.61
C THR A 297 8.72 2.48 -41.03
N ALA A 298 8.62 1.17 -40.86
CA ALA A 298 9.66 0.22 -40.50
C ALA A 298 9.22 -1.17 -41.00
N ASP A 299 10.18 -2.08 -41.13
CA ASP A 299 9.92 -3.48 -41.44
C ASP A 299 10.98 -4.37 -40.81
N ALA A 300 10.57 -5.59 -40.44
CA ALA A 300 11.43 -6.57 -39.81
C ALA A 300 11.27 -7.95 -40.45
N VAL A 301 12.34 -8.74 -40.36
CA VAL A 301 12.32 -10.16 -40.72
C VAL A 301 12.83 -11.03 -39.57
N ASN A 302 12.42 -12.28 -39.57
CA ASN A 302 12.66 -13.25 -38.48
C ASN A 302 14.13 -13.41 -38.06
N SER A 303 15.05 -13.25 -39.02
CA SER A 303 16.50 -13.34 -38.78
C SER A 303 17.06 -12.18 -37.94
N GLY A 304 16.25 -11.16 -37.63
CA GLY A 304 16.65 -10.02 -36.80
C GLY A 304 17.06 -8.77 -37.58
N TRP A 305 16.88 -8.73 -38.89
CA TRP A 305 17.08 -7.51 -39.67
C TRP A 305 15.86 -6.59 -39.55
N ILE A 306 16.10 -5.31 -39.23
CA ILE A 306 15.06 -4.27 -39.11
C ILE A 306 15.47 -3.06 -39.93
N ASN A 307 14.58 -2.60 -40.81
CA ASN A 307 14.69 -1.33 -41.52
C ASN A 307 13.85 -0.26 -40.79
N MET A 308 14.43 0.92 -40.59
CA MET A 308 13.72 2.09 -40.07
C MET A 308 13.61 3.17 -41.16
N GLY A 309 12.41 3.64 -41.41
CA GLY A 309 12.09 4.65 -42.43
C GLY A 309 12.54 6.06 -42.11
N ALA A 310 12.37 6.97 -43.08
CA ALA A 310 12.77 8.37 -42.96
C ALA A 310 11.94 9.19 -41.95
N ASN A 311 10.68 8.81 -41.74
CA ASN A 311 9.74 9.58 -40.93
C ASN A 311 10.11 9.52 -39.44
N PRO A 312 10.48 10.66 -38.80
CA PRO A 312 10.84 10.68 -37.38
C PRO A 312 9.74 10.18 -36.45
N GLY A 313 8.48 10.26 -36.87
CA GLY A 313 7.34 9.75 -36.11
C GLY A 313 7.40 8.23 -35.87
N TYR A 314 8.07 7.47 -36.74
CA TYR A 314 8.25 6.01 -36.59
C TYR A 314 9.64 5.65 -36.02
N GLN A 315 10.51 6.62 -35.77
CA GLN A 315 11.82 6.40 -35.15
C GLN A 315 11.71 6.47 -33.61
N GLN A 316 10.65 5.86 -33.06
CA GLN A 316 10.26 5.91 -31.65
C GLN A 316 10.33 4.52 -30.99
N VAL A 317 10.28 4.49 -29.65
CA VAL A 317 10.44 3.27 -28.87
C VAL A 317 9.32 2.26 -29.14
N GLY A 318 8.07 2.71 -29.26
CA GLY A 318 6.93 1.84 -29.57
C GLY A 318 7.09 1.13 -30.91
N THR A 319 7.43 1.87 -31.98
CA THR A 319 7.71 1.27 -33.29
C THR A 319 8.88 0.28 -33.23
N VAL A 320 9.95 0.60 -32.50
CA VAL A 320 11.07 -0.35 -32.38
C VAL A 320 10.65 -1.62 -31.63
N LEU A 321 9.87 -1.51 -30.56
CA LEU A 321 9.34 -2.68 -29.83
C LEU A 321 8.45 -3.55 -30.73
N HIS A 322 7.59 -2.92 -31.53
CA HIS A 322 6.78 -3.59 -32.55
C HIS A 322 7.65 -4.40 -33.53
N GLU A 323 8.67 -3.79 -34.12
CA GLU A 323 9.56 -4.51 -35.04
C GLU A 323 10.34 -5.63 -34.33
N ILE A 324 10.73 -5.44 -33.06
CA ILE A 324 11.35 -6.49 -32.26
C ILE A 324 10.38 -7.66 -32.08
N GLU A 325 9.09 -7.43 -31.80
CA GLU A 325 8.07 -8.48 -31.72
C GLU A 325 8.02 -9.31 -33.01
N HIS A 326 8.08 -8.67 -34.18
CA HIS A 326 8.17 -9.36 -35.47
C HIS A 326 9.41 -10.24 -35.59
N THR A 327 10.59 -9.76 -35.17
CA THR A 327 11.80 -10.60 -35.12
C THR A 327 11.73 -11.74 -34.10
N LEU A 328 10.81 -11.65 -33.14
CA LEU A 328 10.55 -12.67 -32.14
C LEU A 328 9.40 -13.61 -32.55
N GLY A 329 8.85 -13.47 -33.75
CA GLY A 329 7.88 -14.39 -34.34
C GLY A 329 6.42 -13.91 -34.29
N GLY A 330 6.15 -12.74 -33.70
CA GLY A 330 4.82 -12.12 -33.75
C GLY A 330 4.50 -11.71 -35.19
N GLY A 331 3.33 -12.04 -35.71
CA GLY A 331 2.94 -11.76 -37.10
C GLY A 331 3.67 -12.54 -38.20
N THR A 332 4.85 -13.07 -37.91
CA THR A 332 5.81 -13.56 -38.92
C THR A 332 6.12 -15.05 -38.79
N SER A 333 5.76 -15.67 -37.67
CA SER A 333 5.94 -17.11 -37.46
C SER A 333 4.73 -17.91 -37.94
N TRP A 334 4.97 -19.17 -38.28
CA TRP A 334 3.91 -20.15 -38.56
C TRP A 334 2.93 -20.33 -37.39
N PHE A 335 3.33 -19.95 -36.17
CA PHE A 335 2.52 -20.06 -34.97
C PHE A 335 1.53 -18.91 -34.83
N TRP A 336 1.77 -17.75 -35.46
CA TRP A 336 0.92 -16.57 -35.30
C TRP A 336 -0.57 -16.83 -35.62
N PRO A 337 -0.93 -17.51 -36.73
CA PRO A 337 -2.34 -17.83 -37.02
C PRO A 337 -2.97 -18.85 -36.05
N LYS A 338 -2.16 -19.52 -35.21
CA LYS A 338 -2.64 -20.38 -34.13
C LYS A 338 -2.86 -19.61 -32.83
N LEU A 339 -2.10 -18.52 -32.64
CA LEU A 339 -2.22 -17.64 -31.49
C LEU A 339 -3.37 -16.64 -31.67
N ILE A 340 -3.52 -16.06 -32.88
CA ILE A 340 -4.62 -15.18 -33.25
C ILE A 340 -5.61 -15.97 -34.13
N VAL A 341 -6.74 -16.34 -33.55
CA VAL A 341 -7.79 -17.13 -34.22
C VAL A 341 -9.04 -16.28 -34.35
N ASN A 342 -9.56 -16.10 -35.57
CA ASN A 342 -10.72 -15.25 -35.87
C ASN A 342 -10.59 -13.82 -35.31
N GLY A 343 -9.39 -13.26 -35.38
CA GLY A 343 -9.08 -11.91 -34.91
C GLY A 343 -8.84 -11.75 -33.41
N VAL A 344 -8.81 -12.86 -32.66
CA VAL A 344 -8.69 -12.86 -31.20
C VAL A 344 -7.53 -13.73 -30.75
N CYS A 345 -6.72 -13.22 -29.82
CA CYS A 345 -5.67 -14.00 -29.18
C CYS A 345 -6.27 -15.08 -28.29
N VAL A 346 -5.93 -16.35 -28.55
CA VAL A 346 -6.35 -17.51 -27.75
C VAL A 346 -5.30 -17.91 -26.71
N GLY A 347 -4.17 -17.19 -26.65
CA GLY A 347 -3.11 -17.39 -25.66
C GLY A 347 -3.60 -17.12 -24.24
N LYS A 348 -3.44 -18.11 -23.35
CA LYS A 348 -3.89 -18.03 -21.95
C LYS A 348 -3.06 -17.00 -21.19
N HIS A 349 -1.73 -17.12 -21.23
CA HIS A 349 -0.84 -16.26 -20.46
C HIS A 349 -0.83 -14.83 -21.00
N THR A 350 -0.90 -14.66 -22.33
CA THR A 350 -1.01 -13.35 -22.97
C THR A 350 -2.25 -12.59 -22.49
N ASN A 351 -3.44 -13.18 -22.57
CA ASN A 351 -4.66 -12.52 -22.11
C ASN A 351 -4.65 -12.28 -20.60
N GLN A 352 -4.14 -13.23 -19.82
CA GLN A 352 -4.00 -13.07 -18.37
C GLN A 352 -3.10 -11.88 -17.98
N ILE A 353 -1.99 -11.67 -18.69
CA ILE A 353 -1.12 -10.52 -18.47
C ILE A 353 -1.84 -9.22 -18.83
N LEU A 354 -2.51 -9.17 -19.98
CA LEU A 354 -3.26 -7.98 -20.39
C LEU A 354 -4.35 -7.62 -19.37
N GLN A 355 -5.15 -8.60 -18.96
CA GLN A 355 -6.22 -8.43 -17.96
C GLN A 355 -5.65 -7.96 -16.62
N PHE A 356 -4.55 -8.57 -16.18
CA PHE A 356 -3.91 -8.23 -14.92
C PHE A 356 -3.30 -6.82 -14.93
N MET A 357 -2.61 -6.44 -16.00
CA MET A 357 -1.93 -5.13 -16.08
C MET A 357 -2.91 -3.98 -16.30
N THR A 358 -4.02 -4.22 -17.00
CA THR A 358 -5.08 -3.21 -17.22
C THR A 358 -6.13 -3.19 -16.12
N ARG A 359 -6.07 -4.12 -15.17
CA ARG A 359 -7.09 -4.36 -14.13
C ARG A 359 -8.49 -4.53 -14.71
N ASN A 360 -8.58 -5.09 -15.91
CA ASN A 360 -9.83 -5.36 -16.60
C ASN A 360 -9.93 -6.86 -16.91
N PRO A 361 -10.77 -7.63 -16.19
CA PRO A 361 -10.89 -9.08 -16.41
C PRO A 361 -11.48 -9.45 -17.78
N ASN A 362 -12.12 -8.50 -18.47
CA ASN A 362 -12.68 -8.69 -19.80
C ASN A 362 -11.75 -8.20 -20.91
N ALA A 363 -10.54 -7.74 -20.58
CA ALA A 363 -9.58 -7.36 -21.61
C ALA A 363 -9.16 -8.58 -22.42
N VAL A 364 -9.07 -8.39 -23.73
CA VAL A 364 -8.72 -9.41 -24.71
C VAL A 364 -7.76 -8.77 -25.71
N LEU A 365 -6.69 -9.49 -26.04
CA LEU A 365 -5.80 -9.09 -27.13
C LEU A 365 -6.42 -9.53 -28.45
N TYR A 366 -6.53 -8.59 -29.38
CA TYR A 366 -6.98 -8.80 -30.75
C TYR A 366 -5.79 -8.80 -31.69
N GLY A 367 -5.99 -9.27 -32.92
CA GLY A 367 -4.97 -9.18 -33.95
C GLY A 367 -5.51 -9.49 -35.33
N ASP A 368 -4.63 -9.35 -36.31
CA ASP A 368 -4.86 -9.79 -37.68
C ASP A 368 -3.75 -10.76 -38.12
N GLY A 369 -3.56 -10.92 -39.43
CA GLY A 369 -2.53 -11.81 -39.98
C GLY A 369 -1.10 -11.45 -39.59
N MET A 370 -0.84 -10.22 -39.14
CA MET A 370 0.50 -9.71 -38.83
C MET A 370 0.57 -8.97 -37.50
N HIS A 371 -0.47 -8.23 -37.10
CA HIS A 371 -0.42 -7.28 -36.00
C HIS A 371 -1.29 -7.69 -34.83
N SER A 372 -1.02 -7.14 -33.65
CA SER A 372 -1.87 -7.30 -32.46
C SER A 372 -2.21 -5.95 -31.81
N TRP A 373 -3.30 -5.89 -31.04
CA TRP A 373 -3.68 -4.72 -30.25
C TRP A 373 -4.59 -5.13 -29.07
N PRO A 374 -4.68 -4.37 -27.98
CA PRO A 374 -3.95 -3.12 -27.68
C PRO A 374 -2.46 -3.36 -27.35
N TYR A 375 -1.69 -2.27 -27.29
CA TYR A 375 -0.24 -2.26 -26.98
C TYR A 375 0.66 -2.92 -28.02
N GLY A 376 0.19 -3.11 -29.27
CA GLY A 376 1.02 -3.60 -30.37
C GLY A 376 1.87 -2.52 -31.04
N PHE A 377 1.50 -1.24 -30.88
CA PHE A 377 2.19 -0.09 -31.48
C PHE A 377 2.24 -0.15 -33.02
N ASN A 378 1.11 -0.50 -33.65
CA ASN A 378 1.00 -0.70 -35.10
C ASN A 378 1.12 0.60 -35.92
N GLY A 379 1.01 1.74 -35.25
CA GLY A 379 1.18 3.06 -35.81
C GLY A 379 1.79 4.02 -34.81
N ASN A 380 2.41 5.09 -35.28
CA ASN A 380 3.06 6.08 -34.41
C ASN A 380 2.08 6.83 -33.48
N TRP A 381 0.80 6.86 -33.81
CA TRP A 381 -0.26 7.46 -32.99
C TRP A 381 -0.64 6.58 -31.78
N GLU A 382 -0.27 5.30 -31.78
CA GLU A 382 -0.45 4.40 -30.64
C GLU A 382 0.68 4.55 -29.61
N ASP A 383 1.83 5.10 -30.01
CA ASP A 383 2.93 5.37 -29.10
C ASP A 383 2.65 6.64 -28.28
N THR A 384 2.24 6.46 -27.03
CA THR A 384 1.93 7.57 -26.12
C THR A 384 3.14 8.12 -25.38
N GLY A 385 4.32 7.51 -25.56
CA GLY A 385 5.54 7.87 -24.84
C GLY A 385 5.59 7.41 -23.38
N LYS A 386 4.56 6.71 -22.88
CA LYS A 386 4.46 6.29 -21.48
C LYS A 386 5.18 4.97 -21.22
N ASP A 387 6.01 4.97 -20.19
CA ASP A 387 6.80 3.79 -19.80
C ASP A 387 5.94 2.54 -19.52
N MET A 388 4.74 2.71 -18.94
CA MET A 388 3.85 1.57 -18.68
C MET A 388 3.33 0.91 -19.95
N ASP A 389 3.15 1.63 -21.05
CA ASP A 389 2.67 1.04 -22.30
C ASP A 389 3.75 0.12 -22.89
N TYR A 390 5.02 0.54 -22.85
CA TYR A 390 6.16 -0.27 -23.28
C TYR A 390 6.37 -1.52 -22.40
N ILE A 391 6.19 -1.38 -21.08
CA ILE A 391 6.27 -2.51 -20.15
C ILE A 391 5.16 -3.52 -20.44
N ILE A 392 3.93 -3.05 -20.64
CA ILE A 392 2.78 -3.93 -20.95
C ILE A 392 3.01 -4.67 -22.26
N HIS A 393 3.47 -3.98 -23.31
CA HIS A 393 3.85 -4.62 -24.57
C HIS A 393 4.86 -5.76 -24.35
N CYS A 394 5.97 -5.48 -23.66
CA CYS A 394 6.99 -6.51 -23.41
C CYS A 394 6.44 -7.70 -22.60
N LEU A 395 5.64 -7.43 -21.56
CA LEU A 395 4.99 -8.49 -20.78
C LEU A 395 4.00 -9.30 -21.62
N ILE A 396 3.26 -8.67 -22.54
CA ILE A 396 2.39 -9.35 -23.51
C ILE A 396 3.23 -10.30 -24.39
N VAL A 397 4.34 -9.83 -24.94
CA VAL A 397 5.28 -10.66 -25.72
C VAL A 397 5.82 -11.82 -24.89
N GLN A 398 6.19 -11.59 -23.62
CA GLN A 398 6.58 -12.66 -22.70
C GLN A 398 5.45 -13.69 -22.50
N GLY A 399 4.20 -13.22 -22.40
CA GLY A 399 3.01 -14.07 -22.37
C GLY A 399 2.88 -14.92 -23.63
N MET A 400 3.08 -14.31 -24.81
CA MET A 400 3.00 -15.02 -26.10
C MET A 400 4.06 -16.12 -26.19
N LYS A 401 5.29 -15.84 -25.73
CA LYS A 401 6.37 -16.83 -25.61
C LYS A 401 5.98 -17.99 -24.71
N LYS A 402 5.35 -17.70 -23.57
CA LYS A 402 4.85 -18.73 -22.64
C LYS A 402 3.69 -19.54 -23.22
N ASP A 403 2.91 -18.95 -24.12
CA ASP A 403 1.84 -19.62 -24.87
C ASP A 403 2.34 -20.40 -26.10
N GLY A 404 3.65 -20.38 -26.38
CA GLY A 404 4.31 -21.23 -27.38
C GLY A 404 4.76 -20.52 -28.65
N LEU A 405 4.75 -19.17 -28.69
CA LEU A 405 5.31 -18.40 -29.80
C LEU A 405 6.80 -18.77 -29.97
N PRO A 406 7.22 -19.35 -31.10
CA PRO A 406 8.59 -19.81 -31.28
C PRO A 406 9.55 -18.63 -31.36
N ASP A 407 10.82 -18.86 -31.06
CA ASP A 407 11.86 -17.93 -31.49
C ASP A 407 11.93 -17.95 -33.01
N ALA A 408 11.88 -16.77 -33.63
CA ALA A 408 12.04 -16.68 -35.07
C ALA A 408 13.49 -17.07 -35.41
N ASN A 409 13.69 -17.97 -36.37
CA ASN A 409 15.02 -18.38 -36.81
C ASN A 409 15.46 -17.55 -38.01
#